data_AF-A0A7H4MQW6-F1
#
_entry.id   AF-A0A7H4MQW6-F1
#
_cell.length_a   1.000
_cell.length_b   1.000
_cell.length_c   1.000
_cell.angle_alpha   90.00
_cell.angle_beta   90.00
_cell.angle_gamma   90.00
#
_symmetry.space_group_name_H-M   'P 1'
#
loop_
_entity.id
_entity.type
_entity.pdbx_description
1 polymer ?
#
loop_
_entity_poly.entity_id
_entity_poly.type
_entity_poly.pdbx_seq_one_letter_code
_entity_poly.pdbx_strand_id
1 'polypeptide(L)' 'MRRAKLMEALIRLAQGHSVLRVALELGYGSHSAFSAMFRRVMGVAPSDYFRLRPDRRR' A
#
# COMPACT_ATOMS: atom_id res chain seq x y z
N MET A 1 6.45 14.28 8.15
CA MET A 1 7.00 12.95 7.79
C MET A 1 5.98 11.90 7.33
N ARG A 2 4.71 11.86 7.80
CA ARG A 2 3.76 10.77 7.43
C ARG A 2 3.21 10.83 5.99
N ARG A 3 2.97 12.03 5.44
CA ARG A 3 2.42 12.21 4.08
C ARG A 3 3.39 11.74 2.97
N ALA A 4 4.69 11.99 3.13
CA ALA A 4 5.70 11.57 2.16
C ALA A 4 5.76 10.05 2.00
N LYS A 5 5.72 9.30 3.12
CA LYS A 5 5.68 7.83 3.10
C LYS A 5 4.42 7.27 2.42
N LEU A 6 3.30 7.98 2.53
CA LEU A 6 2.05 7.59 1.85
C LEU A 6 2.14 7.80 0.34
N MET A 7 2.67 8.94 -0.11
CA MET A 7 2.88 9.20 -1.55
C MET A 7 3.85 8.19 -2.15
N GLU A 8 4.95 7.90 -1.47
CA GLU A 8 5.90 6.85 -1.85
C GLU A 8 5.20 5.49 -1.99
N ALA A 9 4.39 5.09 -1.00
CA ALA A 9 3.61 3.86 -1.06
C ALA A 9 2.68 3.83 -2.27
N LEU A 10 1.95 4.93 -2.54
CA LEU A 10 1.01 5.01 -3.66
C LEU A 10 1.72 4.86 -5.01
N ILE A 11 2.89 5.47 -5.19
CA ILE A 11 3.70 5.35 -6.41
C ILE A 11 4.13 3.89 -6.61
N ARG A 12 4.70 3.25 -5.59
CA ARG A 12 5.18 1.86 -5.68
C ARG A 12 4.03 0.88 -5.93
N LEU A 13 2.91 1.07 -5.26
CA LEU A 13 1.70 0.25 -5.49
C LEU A 13 1.14 0.46 -6.90
N ALA A 14 1.17 1.69 -7.44
CA ALA A 14 0.78 1.97 -8.81
C ALA A 14 1.73 1.34 -9.85
N GLN A 15 3.01 1.15 -9.50
CA GLN A 15 3.99 0.41 -10.31
C GLN A 15 3.82 -1.12 -10.24
N GLY A 16 2.84 -1.63 -9.49
CA GLY A 16 2.57 -3.06 -9.34
C GLY A 16 3.41 -3.76 -8.28
N HIS A 17 4.04 -3.01 -7.37
CA HIS A 17 4.70 -3.64 -6.21
C HIS A 17 3.65 -4.24 -5.28
N SER A 18 3.98 -5.37 -4.66
CA SER A 18 3.10 -5.99 -3.67
C SER A 18 2.99 -5.12 -2.41
N VAL A 19 1.81 -5.12 -1.79
CA VAL A 19 1.54 -4.38 -0.55
C VAL A 19 2.50 -4.79 0.57
N LEU A 20 2.85 -6.08 0.64
CA LEU A 20 3.82 -6.59 1.61
C LEU A 20 5.21 -5.96 1.42
N ARG A 21 5.70 -5.88 0.17
CA ARG A 21 7.01 -5.28 -0.13
C ARG A 21 7.04 -3.81 0.30
N VAL A 22 6.02 -3.05 -0.07
CA VAL A 22 5.90 -1.62 0.29
C VAL A 22 5.84 -1.42 1.81
N ALA A 23 5.12 -2.29 2.53
CA ALA A 23 5.04 -2.23 3.99
C ALA A 23 6.40 -2.44 4.67
N LEU A 24 7.18 -3.41 4.19
CA LEU A 24 8.52 -3.71 4.72
C LEU A 24 9.49 -2.57 4.42
N GLU A 25 9.53 -2.08 3.18
CA GLU A 25 10.43 -1.01 2.73
C GLU A 25 10.18 0.32 3.46
N LEU A 26 8.94 0.60 3.87
CA LEU A 26 8.59 1.82 4.62
C LEU A 26 8.79 1.69 6.14
N GLY A 27 9.19 0.50 6.61
CA GLY A 27 9.49 0.20 8.01
C GLY A 27 8.27 -0.14 8.87
N TYR A 28 7.15 -0.58 8.28
CA TYR A 28 5.96 -0.98 9.04
C TYR A 28 6.05 -2.40 9.62
N GLY A 29 7.06 -3.18 9.21
CA GLY A 29 7.34 -4.53 9.73
C GLY A 29 6.32 -5.60 9.34
N SER A 30 5.08 -5.23 8.98
CA SER A 30 4.04 -6.16 8.55
C SER A 30 3.01 -5.52 7.62
N HIS A 31 2.36 -6.37 6.83
CA HIS A 31 1.23 -6.00 5.98
C HIS A 31 0.07 -5.40 6.79
N SER A 32 -0.23 -5.94 7.97
CA SER A 32 -1.35 -5.52 8.81
C SER A 32 -1.14 -4.11 9.38
N ALA A 33 0.08 -3.78 9.84
CA ALA A 33 0.41 -2.45 10.34
C ALA A 33 0.28 -1.38 9.26
N PHE A 34 0.75 -1.68 8.04
CA PHE A 34 0.58 -0.80 6.90
C PHE A 34 -0.88 -0.65 6.49
N SER A 35 -1.64 -1.75 6.43
CA SER A 35 -3.07 -1.72 6.07
C SER A 35 -3.90 -0.93 7.06
N ALA A 36 -3.61 -1.02 8.36
CA ALA A 36 -4.27 -0.22 9.38
C ALA A 36 -3.97 1.28 9.21
N MET A 37 -2.71 1.65 8.93
CA MET A 37 -2.33 3.03 8.64
C MET A 37 -3.01 3.55 7.37
N PHE A 38 -2.96 2.78 6.28
CA PHE A 38 -3.52 3.15 4.99
C PHE A 38 -5.04 3.32 5.08
N ARG A 39 -5.75 2.39 5.74
CA ARG A 39 -7.19 2.49 5.95
C ARG A 39 -7.58 3.70 6.80
N ARG A 40 -6.76 4.09 7.79
CA ARG A 40 -6.99 5.32 8.56
C ARG A 40 -6.90 6.59 7.71
N VAL A 41 -6.12 6.56 6.63
CA VAL A 41 -5.91 7.72 5.74
C VAL A 41 -6.85 7.71 4.54
N MET A 42 -7.06 6.56 3.91
CA MET A 42 -7.80 6.38 2.66
C MET A 42 -9.22 5.83 2.85
N GLY A 43 -9.60 5.45 4.07
CA GLY A 43 -10.91 4.86 4.40
C GLY A 43 -11.06 3.38 4.03
N VAL A 44 -10.24 2.87 3.10
CA VAL A 44 -10.28 1.47 2.61
C VAL A 44 -8.90 0.82 2.73
N ALA A 45 -8.84 -0.52 2.74
CA ALA A 45 -7.57 -1.23 2.76
C ALA A 45 -6.85 -1.13 1.39
N PRO A 46 -5.52 -1.13 1.36
CA PRO A 46 -4.76 -1.05 0.11
C PRO A 46 -5.03 -2.25 -0.81
N SER A 47 -5.25 -3.44 -0.25
CA SER A 47 -5.67 -4.62 -1.00
C SER A 47 -6.97 -4.39 -1.77
N ASP A 48 -7.97 -3.73 -1.17
CA ASP A 48 -9.26 -3.46 -1.80
C ASP A 48 -9.15 -2.33 -2.82
N TYR A 49 -8.38 -1.30 -2.50
CA TYR A 49 -8.11 -0.16 -3.38
C TYR A 49 -7.45 -0.59 -4.69
N PHE A 50 -6.47 -1.48 -4.63
CA PHE A 50 -5.73 -1.95 -5.81
C PHE A 50 -6.33 -3.21 -6.44
N ARG A 51 -7.14 -4.02 -5.73
CA ARG A 51 -7.89 -5.16 -6.32
C ARG A 51 -8.93 -4.71 -7.36
N LEU A 52 -9.47 -3.50 -7.24
CA LEU A 52 -10.34 -2.89 -8.26
C LEU A 52 -9.64 -2.66 -9.60
N ARG A 53 -8.29 -2.65 -9.63
CA ARG A 53 -7.53 -2.82 -10.87
C ARG A 53 -7.14 -4.28 -10.97
N PRO A 54 -7.77 -5.09 -11.85
CA PRO A 54 -7.24 -6.40 -12.16
C PRO A 54 -5.85 -6.19 -12.74
N ASP A 55 -4.81 -6.39 -11.92
CA ASP A 55 -3.43 -6.37 -12.40
C ASP A 55 -3.31 -7.50 -13.42
N ARG A 56 -3.00 -7.09 -14.66
CA ARG A 56 -2.85 -7.93 -15.83
C ARG A 56 -1.53 -8.70 -15.74
N ARG A 57 -1.38 -9.55 -14.73
CA ARG A 57 -0.33 -10.56 -14.65
C ARG A 57 -0.98 -11.94 -14.71
N ARG A 58 -1.45 -12.28 -15.91
CA ARG A 58 -1.34 -13.64 -16.43
C ARG A 58 -0.04 -13.74 -17.21
#